data_AF-K5TMU3-F1
#
_entry.id   AF-K5TMU3-F1
#
_cell.length_a   1.000
_cell.length_b   1.000
_cell.length_c   1.000
_cell.angle_alpha   90.00
_cell.angle_beta   90.00
_cell.angle_gamma   90.00
#
_symmetry.space_group_name_H-M   'P 1'
#
loop_
_entity.id
_entity.type
_entity.pdbx_description
1 polymer ?
#
loop_
_entity_poly.entity_id
_entity_poly.type
_entity_poly.pdbx_seq_one_letter_code
_entity_poly.pdbx_strand_id
1 'polypeptide(L)'
;MDKDMRLLLAETALMATGLHRHEEANTIAECLESQGGAEEVVAMIRSMSLMNRGLYEDAHRLLEPLCMTYPDLISLAALAAGKAGLSSKAESWLDMASKGSEENQAFAMSFSKDIRNL
;
A
#
# COMPACT_ATOMS: atom_id res chain seq x y z
N MET A 1 -12.63 19.57 6.42
CA MET A 1 -12.92 18.47 7.37
C MET A 1 -11.87 18.50 8.48
N ASP A 2 -12.26 18.27 9.74
CA ASP A 2 -11.27 18.22 10.82
C ASP A 2 -10.37 16.97 10.70
N LYS A 3 -9.34 16.88 11.56
CA LYS A 3 -8.35 15.80 11.52
C LYS A 3 -8.94 14.46 11.93
N ASP A 4 -9.80 14.43 12.94
CA ASP A 4 -10.32 13.19 13.51
C ASP A 4 -11.31 12.54 12.55
N MET A 5 -12.15 13.33 11.88
CA MET A 5 -13.02 12.85 10.82
C MET A 5 -12.23 12.31 9.61
N ARG A 6 -11.11 12.95 9.23
CA ARG A 6 -10.23 12.43 8.17
C ARG A 6 -9.64 11.07 8.52
N LEU A 7 -9.19 10.90 9.76
CA LEU A 7 -8.65 9.64 10.26
C LEU A 7 -9.72 8.55 10.22
N LEU A 8 -10.91 8.83 10.76
CA LEU A 8 -12.03 7.90 10.80
C LEU A 8 -12.43 7.44 9.38
N LEU A 9 -12.49 8.37 8.43
CA LEU A 9 -12.77 8.04 7.03
C LEU A 9 -11.69 7.16 6.42
N ALA A 10 -10.41 7.46 6.66
CA ALA A 10 -9.31 6.64 6.15
C ALA A 10 -9.36 5.20 6.68
N GLU A 11 -9.57 5.03 7.99
CA GLU A 11 -9.72 3.71 8.63
C GLU A 11 -10.96 2.97 8.10
N THR A 12 -12.07 3.67 7.92
CA THR A 12 -13.31 3.11 7.34
C THR A 12 -13.08 2.65 5.90
N ALA A 13 -12.36 3.43 5.09
CA ALA A 13 -12.03 3.07 3.72
C ALA A 13 -11.13 1.84 3.64
N LEU A 14 -10.09 1.76 4.49
CA LEU A 14 -9.23 0.57 4.59
C LEU A 14 -10.04 -0.67 4.96
N MET A 15 -10.93 -0.58 5.96
CA MET A 15 -11.82 -1.68 6.32
C MET A 15 -12.72 -2.09 5.15
N ALA A 16 -13.29 -1.12 4.43
CA ALA A 16 -14.12 -1.35 3.25
C ALA A 16 -13.36 -2.14 2.16
N THR A 17 -12.07 -1.87 1.94
CA THR A 17 -11.25 -2.65 0.98
C THR A 17 -11.19 -4.13 1.34
N GLY A 18 -11.17 -4.49 2.63
CA GLY A 18 -11.14 -5.88 3.12
C GLY A 18 -12.51 -6.56 3.14
N LEU A 19 -13.60 -5.78 3.10
CA LEU A 19 -14.99 -6.26 3.04
C LEU A 19 -15.54 -6.31 1.61
N HIS A 20 -14.68 -6.19 0.60
CA HIS A 20 -15.04 -6.12 -0.82
C HIS A 20 -15.96 -4.95 -1.20
N ARG A 21 -15.92 -3.87 -0.41
CA ARG A 21 -16.65 -2.61 -0.62
C ARG A 21 -15.76 -1.58 -1.32
N HIS A 22 -15.36 -1.92 -2.54
CA HIS A 22 -14.32 -1.20 -3.27
C HIS A 22 -14.78 0.17 -3.79
N GLU A 23 -16.06 0.29 -4.17
CA GLU A 23 -16.64 1.56 -4.62
C GLU A 23 -16.76 2.55 -3.47
N GLU A 24 -17.19 2.07 -2.30
CA GLU A 24 -17.26 2.87 -1.08
C GLU A 24 -15.87 3.32 -0.62
N ALA A 25 -14.88 2.42 -0.63
CA ALA A 25 -13.50 2.77 -0.34
C ALA A 25 -12.95 3.83 -1.31
N ASN A 26 -13.26 3.72 -2.61
CA ASN A 26 -12.82 4.69 -3.61
C ASN A 26 -13.51 6.05 -3.44
N THR A 27 -14.80 6.07 -3.13
CA THR A 27 -15.56 7.30 -2.86
C THR A 27 -14.96 8.06 -1.68
N ILE A 28 -14.57 7.33 -0.61
CA ILE A 28 -13.91 7.95 0.54
C ILE A 28 -12.50 8.43 0.16
N ALA A 29 -11.74 7.67 -0.62
CA ALA A 29 -10.42 8.08 -1.08
C ALA A 29 -10.46 9.37 -1.93
N GLU A 30 -11.43 9.51 -2.83
CA GLU A 30 -11.68 10.74 -3.60
C GLU A 30 -12.01 11.93 -2.68
N CYS A 31 -12.84 11.69 -1.67
CA CYS A 31 -13.14 12.71 -0.65
C CYS A 31 -11.87 13.16 0.07
N LEU A 32 -11.01 12.22 0.51
CA LEU A 32 -9.74 12.54 1.18
C LEU A 32 -8.75 13.28 0.25
N GLU A 33 -8.65 12.86 -1.01
CA GLU A 33 -7.80 13.48 -2.03
C GLU A 33 -8.19 14.95 -2.27
N SER A 34 -9.49 15.25 -2.34
CA SER A 34 -10.01 16.62 -2.56
C SER A 34 -9.65 17.61 -1.44
N GLN A 35 -9.27 17.12 -0.25
CA GLN A 35 -8.91 17.95 0.90
C GLN A 35 -7.40 18.30 0.93
N GLY A 36 -6.59 17.65 0.09
CA GLY A 36 -5.14 17.83 0.03
C GLY A 36 -4.38 17.22 1.21
N GLY A 37 -3.08 16.95 1.01
CA GLY A 37 -2.19 16.44 2.06
C GLY A 37 -2.51 15.02 2.55
N ALA A 38 -3.23 14.23 1.75
CA ALA A 38 -3.61 12.85 2.05
C ALA A 38 -3.13 11.85 0.99
N GLU A 39 -2.16 12.23 0.14
CA GLU A 39 -1.68 11.44 -1.00
C GLU A 39 -1.21 10.04 -0.59
N GLU A 40 -0.41 9.94 0.47
CA GLU A 40 0.03 8.67 1.04
C GLU A 40 -1.14 7.75 1.44
N VAL A 41 -2.10 8.29 2.18
CA VAL A 41 -3.26 7.55 2.68
C VAL A 41 -4.17 7.11 1.54
N VAL A 42 -4.41 8.00 0.56
CA VAL A 42 -5.19 7.71 -0.64
C VAL A 42 -4.52 6.61 -1.46
N ALA A 43 -3.19 6.67 -1.61
CA ALA A 43 -2.43 5.64 -2.31
C ALA A 43 -2.54 4.29 -1.60
N MET A 44 -2.39 4.27 -0.28
CA MET A 44 -2.55 3.06 0.54
C MET A 44 -3.95 2.44 0.39
N ILE A 45 -5.03 3.24 0.45
CA ILE A 45 -6.40 2.74 0.27
C ILE A 45 -6.59 2.16 -1.14
N ARG A 46 -6.17 2.89 -2.17
CA ARG A 46 -6.33 2.45 -3.57
C ARG A 46 -5.53 1.19 -3.87
N SER A 47 -4.28 1.11 -3.41
CA SER A 47 -3.46 -0.09 -3.59
C SER A 47 -4.01 -1.30 -2.82
N MET A 48 -4.46 -1.12 -1.57
CA MET A 48 -5.10 -2.21 -0.81
C MET A 48 -6.36 -2.73 -1.50
N SER A 49 -7.19 -1.83 -2.05
CA SER A 49 -8.37 -2.19 -2.83
C SER A 49 -8.01 -3.03 -4.07
N LEU A 50 -6.97 -2.63 -4.81
CA LEU A 50 -6.45 -3.38 -5.96
C LEU A 50 -5.91 -4.75 -5.55
N MET A 51 -5.09 -4.81 -4.50
CA MET A 51 -4.48 -6.06 -4.03
C MET A 51 -5.51 -7.06 -3.53
N ASN A 52 -6.57 -6.61 -2.83
CA ASN A 52 -7.68 -7.46 -2.40
C ASN A 52 -8.52 -8.01 -3.57
N ARG A 53 -8.37 -7.44 -4.76
CA ARG A 53 -8.98 -7.93 -6.01
C ARG A 53 -8.01 -8.77 -6.86
N GLY A 54 -6.79 -9.02 -6.38
CA GLY A 54 -5.74 -9.74 -7.11
C GLY A 54 -5.03 -8.89 -8.18
N LEU A 55 -5.29 -7.59 -8.25
CA LEU A 55 -4.69 -6.66 -9.22
C LEU A 55 -3.33 -6.15 -8.71
N TYR A 56 -2.41 -7.09 -8.46
CA TYR A 56 -1.13 -6.81 -7.78
C TYR A 56 -0.19 -5.93 -8.62
N GLU A 57 -0.13 -6.15 -9.93
CA GLU A 57 0.72 -5.35 -10.81
C GLU A 57 0.27 -3.90 -10.88
N ASP A 58 -1.05 -3.66 -10.97
CA ASP A 58 -1.61 -2.30 -10.97
C ASP A 58 -1.38 -1.60 -9.62
N ALA A 59 -1.50 -2.34 -8.51
CA ALA A 59 -1.19 -1.82 -7.19
C ALA A 59 0.29 -1.41 -7.06
N HIS A 60 1.21 -2.24 -7.56
CA HIS A 60 2.62 -1.92 -7.58
C HIS A 60 2.91 -0.68 -8.44
N ARG A 61 2.33 -0.59 -9.64
CA ARG A 61 2.49 0.57 -10.54
C ARG A 61 2.01 1.88 -9.89
N LEU A 62 0.96 1.81 -9.07
CA LEU A 62 0.44 2.95 -8.32
C LEU A 62 1.39 3.37 -7.18
N LEU A 63 2.01 2.42 -6.49
CA LEU A 63 2.87 2.67 -5.32
C LEU A 63 4.31 3.08 -5.67
N GLU A 64 4.88 2.51 -6.73
CA GLU A 64 6.28 2.69 -7.15
C GLU A 64 6.74 4.17 -7.17
N PRO A 65 6.01 5.12 -7.80
CA PRO A 65 6.46 6.51 -7.82
C PRO A 65 6.38 7.23 -6.47
N LEU A 66 5.58 6.72 -5.52
CA LEU A 66 5.30 7.36 -4.24
C LEU A 66 6.26 6.92 -3.13
N CYS A 67 6.89 5.76 -3.26
CA CYS A 67 7.74 5.17 -2.21
C CYS A 67 8.96 6.03 -1.82
N MET A 68 9.44 6.89 -2.72
CA MET A 68 10.55 7.82 -2.41
C MET A 68 10.10 8.99 -1.54
N THR A 69 8.85 9.43 -1.67
CA THR A 69 8.26 10.51 -0.88
C THR A 69 7.66 9.97 0.43
N TYR A 70 7.12 8.75 0.38
CA TYR A 70 6.43 8.08 1.46
C TYR A 70 7.05 6.70 1.73
N PRO A 71 8.14 6.63 2.51
CA PRO A 71 8.86 5.37 2.78
C PRO A 71 8.01 4.31 3.48
N ASP A 72 6.93 4.69 4.16
CA ASP A 72 6.03 3.75 4.83
C ASP A 72 5.24 2.88 3.83
N LEU A 73 5.17 3.31 2.56
CA LEU A 73 4.54 2.52 1.48
C LEU A 73 5.46 1.44 0.90
N ILE A 74 6.76 1.44 1.22
CA ILE A 74 7.74 0.51 0.61
C ILE A 74 7.36 -0.95 0.86
N SER A 75 6.95 -1.31 2.07
CA SER A 75 6.53 -2.69 2.38
C SER A 75 5.31 -3.11 1.56
N LEU A 76 4.38 -2.19 1.30
CA LEU A 76 3.22 -2.46 0.48
C LEU A 76 3.58 -2.62 -0.99
N ALA A 77 4.53 -1.82 -1.49
CA ALA A 77 5.06 -1.97 -2.85
C ALA A 77 5.83 -3.30 -3.02
N ALA A 78 6.61 -3.71 -2.02
CA ALA A 78 7.27 -5.02 -1.99
C ALA A 78 6.25 -6.16 -2.05
N LEU A 79 5.19 -6.09 -1.23
CA LEU A 79 4.12 -7.08 -1.21
C LEU A 79 3.41 -7.18 -2.57
N ALA A 80 3.04 -6.03 -3.16
CA ALA A 80 2.39 -5.98 -4.47
C ALA A 80 3.29 -6.57 -5.57
N ALA A 81 4.57 -6.19 -5.62
CA ALA A 81 5.52 -6.74 -6.58
C ALA A 81 5.69 -8.25 -6.45
N GLY A 82 5.84 -8.75 -5.22
CA GLY A 82 6.02 -10.18 -4.94
C GLY A 82 4.79 -10.99 -5.36
N LYS A 83 3.58 -10.53 -5.04
CA LYS A 83 2.33 -11.18 -5.44
C LYS A 83 2.04 -11.08 -6.95
N ALA A 84 2.57 -10.06 -7.62
CA ALA A 84 2.52 -9.93 -9.08
C ALA A 84 3.55 -10.81 -9.82
N GLY A 85 4.45 -11.51 -9.11
CA GLY A 85 5.54 -12.28 -9.72
C GLY A 85 6.69 -11.43 -10.27
N LEU A 86 6.78 -10.15 -9.87
CA LEU A 86 7.83 -9.22 -10.28
C LEU A 86 9.05 -9.37 -9.37
N SER A 87 9.70 -10.54 -9.36
CA SER A 87 10.70 -10.91 -8.35
C SER A 87 11.83 -9.90 -8.20
N SER A 88 12.39 -9.38 -9.30
CA SER A 88 13.47 -8.39 -9.26
C SER A 88 13.05 -7.07 -8.60
N LYS A 89 11.81 -6.61 -8.86
CA LYS A 89 11.26 -5.41 -8.22
C LYS A 89 10.98 -5.68 -6.73
N ALA A 90 10.45 -6.85 -6.41
CA ALA A 90 10.16 -7.23 -5.02
C ALA A 90 11.44 -7.30 -4.18
N GLU A 91 12.52 -7.91 -4.72
CA GLU A 91 13.84 -7.94 -4.08
C GLU A 91 14.41 -6.53 -3.87
N SER A 92 14.30 -5.66 -4.88
CA SER A 92 14.76 -4.27 -4.76
C SER A 92 14.02 -3.51 -3.65
N TRP A 93 12.69 -3.70 -3.53
CA TRP A 93 11.93 -3.08 -2.45
C TRP A 93 12.24 -3.67 -1.09
N LEU A 94 12.50 -4.98 -1.00
CA LEU A 94 12.91 -5.62 0.25
C LEU A 94 14.27 -5.11 0.74
N ASP A 95 15.23 -4.90 -0.17
CA ASP A 95 16.52 -4.28 0.19
C ASP A 95 16.33 -2.85 0.73
N MET A 96 15.44 -2.07 0.12
CA MET A 96 15.09 -0.74 0.62
C MET A 96 14.37 -0.80 1.98
N ALA A 97 13.39 -1.69 2.14
CA ALA A 97 12.67 -1.89 3.40
C ALA A 97 13.60 -2.31 4.55
N SER A 98 14.62 -3.12 4.26
CA SER A 98 15.62 -3.56 5.25
C SER A 98 16.48 -2.42 5.82
N LYS A 99 16.44 -1.23 5.20
CA LYS A 99 17.16 -0.02 5.62
C LYS A 99 16.20 1.06 6.14
N GLY A 100 14.90 0.79 6.18
CA GLY A 100 13.85 1.71 6.60
C GLY A 100 13.55 1.66 8.10
N SER A 101 12.30 1.98 8.46
CA SER A 101 11.76 1.87 9.82
C SER A 101 11.82 0.44 10.38
N GLU A 102 11.63 0.29 11.69
CA GLU A 102 11.61 -1.03 12.35
C GLU A 102 10.52 -1.93 11.74
N GLU A 103 9.36 -1.37 11.41
CA GLU A 103 8.25 -2.08 10.78
C GLU A 103 8.62 -2.56 9.38
N ASN A 104 9.28 -1.71 8.58
CA ASN A 104 9.76 -2.07 7.25
C ASN A 104 10.85 -3.15 7.32
N GLN A 105 11.76 -3.07 8.28
CA GLN A 105 12.79 -4.09 8.50
C GLN A 105 12.18 -5.43 8.91
N ALA A 106 11.20 -5.42 9.83
CA ALA A 106 10.48 -6.60 10.26
C ALA A 106 9.71 -7.26 9.09
N PHE A 107 9.02 -6.45 8.28
CA PHE A 107 8.37 -6.92 7.07
C PHE A 107 9.38 -7.55 6.11
N ALA A 108 10.51 -6.89 5.85
CA ALA A 108 11.52 -7.38 4.91
C ALA A 108 12.13 -8.72 5.34
N MET A 109 12.44 -8.87 6.63
CA MET A 109 12.96 -10.12 7.19
C MET A 109 11.96 -11.27 7.08
N SER A 110 10.67 -11.00 7.23
CA SER A 110 9.61 -12.00 7.10
C SER A 110 9.38 -12.36 5.64
N PHE A 111 9.04 -11.37 4.80
CA PHE A 111 8.55 -11.58 3.44
C PHE A 111 9.65 -12.04 2.46
N SER A 112 10.93 -11.74 2.73
CA SER A 112 12.05 -12.27 1.94
C SER A 112 12.14 -13.81 1.97
N LYS A 113 11.62 -14.46 3.01
CA LYS A 113 11.53 -15.93 3.08
C LYS A 113 10.43 -16.47 2.17
N ASP A 114 9.32 -15.75 2.07
CA ASP A 114 8.16 -16.17 1.27
C ASP A 114 8.44 -16.05 -0.23
N ILE A 115 9.11 -14.99 -0.69
CA ILE A 115 9.47 -14.81 -2.10
C ILE A 115 10.41 -15.90 -2.62
N ARG A 116 11.31 -16.42 -1.77
CA ARG A 116 12.23 -17.51 -2.17
C ARG A 116 11.55 -18.86 -2.34
N ASN A 117 10.29 -18.99 -1.90
CA ASN A 117 9.50 -20.21 -1.95
C ASN A 117 8.35 -20.16 -2.97
N LEU A 118 8.22 -19.06 -3.73
CA LEU A 118 7.27 -18.90 -4.85
C LEU A 118 7.89 -19.39 -6.17
#